data_AF-A0A517R242-F1
#
_entry.id   AF-A0A517R242-F1
#
_cell.length_a   1.000
_cell.length_b   1.000
_cell.length_c   1.000
_cell.angle_alpha   90.00
_cell.angle_beta   90.00
_cell.angle_gamma   90.00
#
_symmetry.space_group_name_H-M   'P 1'
#
loop_
_entity.id
_entity.type
_entity.pdbx_description
1 polymer ?
#
loop_
_entity_poly.entity_id
_entity_poly.type
_entity_poly.pdbx_seq_one_letter_code
_entity_poly.pdbx_strand_id
1 'polypeptide(L)'
;MLRLTTFCILVAGLVPATSMATEPAVEAVKPEETYLLRFQFSAGETVSYHAVHQAVVETRKGDYKEKSHHTSIMEKHYEVRAIRRGGAAKLVLTVDRAVMRAMFNDGKPIQWDSASGDIAPAAFERHENVIGKPLAEIVVSPTGEFVAGRPLLTAEELKGVGTGAGDDTASRNFLIPLPENAVKPGDEWNDKFEAKVTVDRKLERTVKYIRKFRLVSVEAGVAKIETSTSLITPVRDPQILVQLVQRSPKGVIKFDIESGRIVSRTTSSNKSEYGWAGSDSVIQAVTRGEERLVTPTEQGDLVGRN
;
A
#
# COMPACT_ATOMS: atom_id res chain seq x y z
N MET A 1 0.06 31.17 -80.19
CA MET A 1 1.31 31.45 -80.96
C MET A 1 2.22 30.22 -80.85
N LEU A 2 2.72 29.75 -82.00
CA LEU A 2 3.78 28.74 -82.27
C LEU A 2 3.63 27.33 -81.65
N ARG A 3 3.25 26.30 -82.43
CA ARG A 3 4.06 25.43 -83.33
C ARG A 3 5.09 24.54 -82.61
N LEU A 4 4.94 23.21 -82.65
CA LEU A 4 5.62 22.31 -83.60
C LEU A 4 5.22 20.82 -83.36
N THR A 5 5.57 19.99 -84.33
CA THR A 5 4.92 18.74 -84.76
C THR A 5 5.79 17.50 -84.48
N THR A 6 5.16 16.30 -84.49
CA THR A 6 5.71 15.00 -84.95
C THR A 6 6.55 14.17 -83.95
N PHE A 7 6.03 13.08 -83.37
CA PHE A 7 5.91 11.67 -83.83
C PHE A 7 7.21 10.85 -83.70
N CYS A 8 7.20 9.77 -82.89
CA CYS A 8 7.86 8.49 -83.20
C CYS A 8 7.57 7.37 -82.18
N ILE A 9 6.82 6.37 -82.67
CA ILE A 9 7.04 4.91 -82.59
C ILE A 9 6.84 4.17 -81.24
N LEU A 10 5.86 3.27 -81.33
CA LEU A 10 5.52 2.12 -80.50
C LEU A 10 6.61 1.02 -80.55
N VAL A 11 6.99 0.46 -79.40
CA VAL A 11 7.45 -0.94 -79.31
C VAL A 11 6.76 -1.60 -78.12
N ALA A 12 5.95 -2.61 -78.42
CA ALA A 12 5.30 -3.48 -77.45
C ALA A 12 6.33 -4.47 -76.88
N GLY A 13 6.56 -4.39 -75.57
CA GLY A 13 7.31 -5.38 -74.79
C GLY A 13 6.38 -6.11 -73.85
N LEU A 14 6.06 -7.37 -74.16
CA LEU A 14 5.33 -8.29 -73.31
C LEU A 14 6.26 -8.68 -72.14
N VAL A 15 6.02 -8.15 -70.94
CA VAL A 15 6.74 -8.54 -69.72
C VAL A 15 5.97 -9.70 -69.06
N PRO A 16 6.62 -10.83 -68.76
CA PRO A 16 5.97 -11.93 -68.04
C PRO A 16 5.56 -11.48 -66.63
N ALA A 17 4.31 -11.77 -66.27
CA ALA A 17 3.78 -11.59 -64.93
C ALA A 17 4.59 -12.45 -63.95
N THR A 18 5.53 -11.83 -63.26
CA THR A 18 6.24 -12.45 -62.14
C THR A 18 5.32 -12.32 -60.94
N SER A 19 4.74 -13.43 -60.52
CA SER A 19 3.97 -13.52 -59.28
C SER A 19 4.87 -13.09 -58.12
N MET A 20 4.72 -11.86 -57.64
CA MET A 20 5.28 -11.46 -56.37
C MET A 20 4.54 -12.24 -55.30
N ALA A 21 5.18 -13.28 -54.78
CA ALA A 21 4.80 -13.85 -53.50
C ALA A 21 4.87 -12.73 -52.46
N THR A 22 3.71 -12.28 -52.01
CA THR A 22 3.58 -11.41 -50.85
C THR A 22 4.12 -12.17 -49.65
N GLU A 23 5.36 -11.90 -49.26
CA GLU A 23 5.85 -12.25 -47.93
C GLU A 23 4.88 -11.63 -46.92
N PRO A 24 4.32 -12.39 -45.97
CA PRO A 24 3.52 -11.81 -44.92
C PRO A 24 4.42 -10.83 -44.17
N ALA A 25 4.01 -9.56 -44.14
CA ALA A 25 4.63 -8.55 -43.32
C ALA A 25 4.69 -9.09 -41.89
N VAL A 26 5.89 -9.45 -41.44
CA VAL A 26 6.16 -9.74 -40.03
C VAL A 26 5.92 -8.42 -39.33
N GLU A 27 4.74 -8.29 -38.71
CA GLU A 27 4.39 -7.16 -37.87
C GLU A 27 5.49 -7.08 -36.81
N ALA A 28 6.33 -6.06 -36.91
CA ALA A 28 7.46 -5.88 -36.02
C ALA A 28 6.90 -5.76 -34.59
N VAL A 29 7.05 -6.84 -33.82
CA VAL A 29 6.69 -6.86 -32.41
C VAL A 29 7.49 -5.75 -31.76
N LYS A 30 6.82 -4.66 -31.38
CA LYS A 30 7.45 -3.60 -30.59
C LYS A 30 8.03 -4.27 -29.36
N PRO A 31 9.32 -4.08 -29.04
CA PRO A 31 9.89 -4.64 -27.83
C PRO A 31 9.05 -4.16 -26.65
N GLU A 32 8.52 -5.12 -25.89
CA GLU A 32 7.71 -4.81 -24.72
C GLU A 32 8.60 -4.07 -23.71
N GLU A 33 8.20 -2.84 -23.37
CA GLU A 33 8.93 -2.00 -22.43
C GLU A 33 8.90 -2.65 -21.03
N THR A 34 10.07 -2.78 -20.42
CA THR A 34 10.23 -3.34 -19.07
C THR A 34 10.77 -2.27 -18.12
N TYR A 35 10.36 -2.36 -16.87
CA TYR A 35 10.61 -1.35 -15.85
C TYR A 35 11.22 -1.97 -14.61
N LEU A 36 12.37 -1.44 -14.17
CA LEU A 36 12.98 -1.83 -12.92
C LEU A 36 12.47 -0.92 -11.79
N LEU A 37 11.69 -1.47 -10.88
CA LEU A 37 11.10 -0.73 -9.76
C LEU A 37 12.02 -0.81 -8.54
N ARG A 38 12.57 0.32 -8.07
CA ARG A 38 13.46 0.37 -6.91
C ARG A 38 13.23 1.62 -6.06
N PHE A 39 13.29 1.46 -4.75
CA PHE A 39 13.40 2.62 -3.86
C PHE A 39 14.78 3.25 -4.01
N GLN A 40 14.80 4.58 -4.16
CA GLN A 40 16.04 5.35 -4.32
C GLN A 40 16.33 6.15 -3.05
N PHE A 41 16.96 5.54 -2.06
CA PHE A 41 17.23 6.21 -0.78
C PHE A 41 18.41 7.18 -0.86
N SER A 42 18.33 8.29 -0.12
CA SER A 42 19.36 9.30 0.06
C SER A 42 19.62 9.53 1.54
N ALA A 43 20.88 9.42 1.99
CA ALA A 43 21.20 9.58 3.40
C ALA A 43 20.85 11.00 3.90
N GLY A 44 20.21 11.07 5.06
CA GLY A 44 19.74 12.31 5.67
C GLY A 44 18.39 12.81 5.15
N GLU A 45 17.80 12.18 4.14
CA GLU A 45 16.47 12.59 3.67
C GLU A 45 15.37 12.23 4.66
N THR A 46 14.28 13.00 4.60
CA THR A 46 13.02 12.71 5.30
C THR A 46 11.92 12.59 4.26
N VAL A 47 11.12 11.54 4.36
CA VAL A 47 10.00 11.29 3.46
C VAL A 47 8.72 11.22 4.27
N SER A 48 7.80 12.13 3.99
CA SER A 48 6.57 12.34 4.76
C SER A 48 5.33 11.92 3.99
N TYR A 49 4.34 11.39 4.70
CA TYR A 49 3.09 10.90 4.15
C TYR A 49 1.91 11.41 4.97
N HIS A 50 0.86 11.77 4.24
CA HIS A 50 -0.47 12.05 4.79
C HIS A 50 -1.33 10.81 4.58
N ALA A 51 -1.90 10.27 5.65
CA ALA A 51 -2.72 9.07 5.61
C ALA A 51 -4.11 9.31 6.22
N VAL A 52 -5.15 8.87 5.53
CA VAL A 52 -6.53 8.84 6.02
C VAL A 52 -6.99 7.39 6.08
N HIS A 53 -7.50 6.98 7.23
CA HIS A 53 -8.09 5.66 7.41
C HIS A 53 -9.49 5.79 8.01
N GLN A 54 -10.42 5.03 7.46
CA GLN A 54 -11.81 4.96 7.88
C GLN A 54 -12.19 3.50 8.09
N ALA A 55 -12.85 3.22 9.20
CA ALA A 55 -13.40 1.91 9.49
C ALA A 55 -14.83 2.02 10.00
N VAL A 56 -15.70 1.16 9.47
CA VAL A 56 -17.04 0.92 10.01
C VAL A 56 -17.11 -0.54 10.40
N VAL A 57 -17.36 -0.80 11.68
CA VAL A 57 -17.53 -2.16 12.20
C VAL A 57 -18.94 -2.27 12.73
N GLU A 58 -19.69 -3.25 12.22
CA GLU A 58 -21.03 -3.57 12.71
C GLU A 58 -21.05 -4.99 13.25
N THR A 59 -21.44 -5.11 14.51
CA THR A 59 -21.55 -6.37 15.22
C THR A 59 -23.01 -6.59 15.59
N ARG A 60 -23.52 -7.81 15.36
CA ARG A 60 -24.85 -8.23 15.81
C ARG A 60 -24.76 -9.57 16.51
N LYS A 61 -25.57 -9.76 17.55
CA LYS A 61 -25.75 -11.02 18.28
C LYS A 61 -27.15 -11.05 18.89
N GLY A 62 -28.03 -11.89 18.38
CA GLY A 62 -29.46 -11.86 18.73
C GLY A 62 -30.03 -10.46 18.49
N ASP A 63 -30.68 -9.89 19.51
CA ASP A 63 -31.23 -8.52 19.45
C ASP A 63 -30.16 -7.43 19.69
N TYR A 64 -28.95 -7.79 20.11
CA TYR A 64 -27.87 -6.82 20.32
C TYR A 64 -27.27 -6.40 18.98
N LYS A 65 -27.16 -5.08 18.78
CA LYS A 65 -26.46 -4.47 17.66
C LYS A 65 -25.55 -3.37 18.16
N GLU A 66 -24.31 -3.39 17.69
CA GLU A 66 -23.35 -2.32 17.88
C GLU A 66 -22.76 -1.93 16.54
N LYS A 67 -22.65 -0.63 16.30
CA LYS A 67 -21.98 -0.08 15.13
C LYS A 67 -20.94 0.93 15.57
N SER A 68 -19.69 0.76 15.16
CA SER A 68 -18.65 1.75 15.40
C SER A 68 -18.18 2.37 14.09
N HIS A 69 -17.88 3.67 14.16
CA HIS A 69 -17.29 4.45 13.09
C HIS A 69 -15.98 5.04 13.61
N HIS A 70 -14.89 4.74 12.93
CA HIS A 70 -13.57 5.26 13.24
C HIS A 70 -13.01 6.03 12.05
N THR A 71 -12.38 7.16 12.32
CA THR A 71 -11.59 7.90 11.35
C THR A 71 -10.29 8.30 12.01
N SER A 72 -9.18 8.10 11.31
CA SER A 72 -7.87 8.60 11.72
C SER A 72 -7.19 9.25 10.53
N ILE A 73 -6.73 10.49 10.73
CA ILE A 73 -5.84 11.20 9.83
C ILE A 73 -4.47 11.21 10.50
N MET A 74 -3.42 10.85 9.79
CA MET A 74 -2.06 10.78 10.32
C MET A 74 -1.10 11.49 9.38
N GLU A 75 -0.24 12.32 9.97
CA GLU A 75 1.00 12.72 9.34
C GLU A 75 2.10 11.82 9.89
N LYS A 76 2.90 11.23 9.01
CA LYS A 76 3.98 10.34 9.40
C LYS A 76 5.15 10.48 8.46
N HIS A 77 6.35 10.18 8.94
CA HIS A 77 7.53 10.17 8.10
C HIS A 77 8.45 9.01 8.41
N TYR A 78 9.40 8.81 7.51
CA TYR A 78 10.63 8.12 7.83
C TYR A 78 11.85 8.98 7.50
N GLU A 79 12.89 8.84 8.30
CA GLU A 79 14.20 9.43 8.05
C GLU A 79 15.19 8.36 7.58
N VAL A 80 15.94 8.62 6.51
CA VAL A 80 17.02 7.73 6.06
C VAL A 80 18.28 8.05 6.85
N ARG A 81 18.53 7.30 7.92
CA ARG A 81 19.70 7.53 8.79
C ARG A 81 21.02 7.10 8.17
N ALA A 82 21.00 6.05 7.35
CA ALA A 82 22.19 5.54 6.68
C ALA A 82 21.82 4.65 5.49
N ILE A 83 22.74 4.55 4.53
CA ILE A 83 22.67 3.58 3.43
C ILE A 83 23.85 2.62 3.60
N ARG A 84 23.55 1.32 3.60
CA ARG A 84 24.52 0.24 3.73
C ARG A 84 25.06 -0.18 2.35
N ARG A 85 26.13 -0.96 2.35
CA ARG A 85 26.64 -1.62 1.13
C ARG A 85 25.52 -2.43 0.48
N GLY A 86 25.31 -2.26 -0.82
CA GLY A 86 24.20 -2.88 -1.57
C GLY A 86 22.91 -2.08 -1.59
N GLY A 87 22.89 -0.84 -1.06
CA GLY A 87 21.76 0.09 -1.17
C GLY A 87 20.68 -0.09 -0.11
N ALA A 88 20.83 -1.03 0.83
CA ALA A 88 19.89 -1.20 1.93
C ALA A 88 19.89 0.04 2.85
N ALA A 89 18.72 0.61 3.12
CA ALA A 89 18.58 1.81 3.93
C ALA A 89 18.16 1.48 5.36
N LYS A 90 18.73 2.21 6.30
CA LYS A 90 18.29 2.25 7.70
C LYS A 90 17.31 3.42 7.85
N LEU A 91 16.08 3.11 8.21
CA LEU A 91 14.99 4.08 8.36
C LEU A 91 14.61 4.21 9.84
N VAL A 92 14.28 5.43 10.26
CA VAL A 92 13.61 5.69 11.54
C VAL A 92 12.18 6.14 11.24
N LEU A 93 11.19 5.47 11.83
CA LEU A 93 9.77 5.70 11.56
C LEU A 93 9.15 6.54 12.68
N THR A 94 8.34 7.53 12.30
CA THR A 94 7.67 8.44 13.23
C THR A 94 6.25 8.73 12.76
N VAL A 95 5.31 8.85 13.70
CA VAL A 95 3.99 9.46 13.45
C VAL A 95 4.02 10.84 14.08
N ASP A 96 3.94 11.89 13.26
CA ASP A 96 4.11 13.28 13.68
C ASP A 96 2.85 13.84 14.32
N ARG A 97 1.70 13.52 13.72
CA ARG A 97 0.39 14.01 14.17
C ARG A 97 -0.68 12.97 13.90
N ALA A 98 -1.68 12.90 14.76
CA ALA A 98 -2.91 12.19 14.47
C ALA A 98 -4.14 13.02 14.84
N VAL A 99 -5.14 12.99 13.97
CA VAL A 99 -6.51 13.42 14.26
C VAL A 99 -7.39 12.19 14.26
N MET A 100 -7.98 11.87 15.40
CA MET A 100 -8.75 10.65 15.63
C MET A 100 -10.19 10.97 15.97
N ARG A 101 -11.12 10.20 15.42
CA ARG A 101 -12.54 10.27 15.73
C ARG A 101 -13.11 8.86 15.87
N ALA A 102 -13.88 8.65 16.92
CA ALA A 102 -14.63 7.42 17.17
C ALA A 102 -16.09 7.76 17.49
N MET A 103 -17.03 6.99 16.96
CA MET A 103 -18.46 7.12 17.24
C MET A 103 -19.05 5.71 17.38
N PHE A 104 -19.81 5.49 18.44
CA PHE A 104 -20.46 4.21 18.74
C PHE A 104 -21.96 4.39 18.68
N ASN A 105 -22.62 3.56 17.89
CA ASN A 105 -24.02 3.66 17.50
C ASN A 105 -24.34 5.09 17.02
N ASP A 106 -25.46 5.64 17.47
CA ASP A 106 -25.86 7.03 17.19
C ASP A 106 -25.41 8.00 18.32
N GLY A 107 -24.37 7.62 19.06
CA GLY A 107 -23.82 8.41 20.16
C GLY A 107 -23.01 9.63 19.69
N LYS A 108 -22.65 10.50 20.65
CA LYS A 108 -21.79 11.65 20.38
C LYS A 108 -20.38 11.18 19.97
N PRO A 109 -19.81 11.69 18.87
CA PRO A 109 -18.43 11.37 18.51
C PRO A 109 -17.43 11.84 19.57
N ILE A 110 -16.46 10.98 19.86
CA ILE A 110 -15.23 11.33 20.58
C ILE A 110 -14.20 11.72 19.52
N GLN A 111 -13.52 12.84 19.72
CA GLN A 111 -12.49 13.32 18.81
C GLN A 111 -11.27 13.80 19.59
N TRP A 112 -10.11 13.71 18.96
CA TRP A 112 -8.86 14.20 19.52
C TRP A 112 -7.88 14.53 18.41
N ASP A 113 -7.12 15.60 18.59
CA ASP A 113 -6.03 16.03 17.70
C ASP A 113 -4.76 16.14 18.55
N SER A 114 -3.73 15.40 18.18
CA SER A 114 -2.47 15.40 18.94
C SER A 114 -1.74 16.75 18.92
N ALA A 115 -2.10 17.66 18.01
CA ALA A 115 -1.54 19.01 17.96
C ALA A 115 -2.35 20.04 18.77
N SER A 116 -3.49 19.66 19.37
CA SER A 116 -4.36 20.60 20.10
C SER A 116 -3.79 21.07 21.45
N GLY A 117 -2.89 20.30 22.06
CA GLY A 117 -2.46 20.49 23.44
C GLY A 117 -3.46 19.97 24.49
N ASP A 118 -4.62 19.47 24.06
CA ASP A 118 -5.61 18.84 24.94
C ASP A 118 -5.18 17.41 25.32
N ILE A 119 -5.44 17.05 26.57
CA ILE A 119 -5.23 15.68 27.07
C ILE A 119 -6.09 14.71 26.25
N ALA A 120 -5.49 13.63 25.78
CA ALA A 120 -6.24 12.64 25.00
C ALA A 120 -7.36 11.99 25.84
N PRO A 121 -8.57 11.82 25.28
CA PRO A 121 -9.58 10.96 25.89
C PRO A 121 -9.03 9.55 26.13
N ALA A 122 -9.53 8.83 27.14
CA ALA A 122 -9.06 7.48 27.47
C ALA A 122 -9.06 6.49 26.28
N ALA A 123 -9.94 6.70 25.29
CA ALA A 123 -9.96 5.92 24.05
C ALA A 123 -8.72 6.11 23.16
N PHE A 124 -7.97 7.21 23.34
CA PHE A 124 -6.83 7.62 22.53
C PHE A 124 -5.52 7.85 23.32
N GLU A 125 -5.55 7.75 24.65
CA GLU A 125 -4.39 7.92 25.57
C GLU A 125 -3.14 7.16 25.10
N ARG A 126 -3.31 5.92 24.61
CA ARG A 126 -2.18 5.11 24.11
C ARG A 126 -1.49 5.75 22.89
N HIS A 127 -2.25 6.44 22.03
CA HIS A 127 -1.70 7.12 20.87
C HIS A 127 -0.94 8.39 21.26
N GLU A 128 -1.44 9.14 22.24
CA GLU A 128 -0.75 10.31 22.81
C GLU A 128 0.66 9.97 23.29
N ASN A 129 0.83 8.81 23.92
CA ASN A 129 2.11 8.37 24.46
C ASN A 129 3.21 8.13 23.40
N VAL A 130 2.86 7.98 22.13
CA VAL A 130 3.82 7.59 21.07
C VAL A 130 3.91 8.57 19.91
N ILE A 131 2.92 9.43 19.69
CA ILE A 131 2.94 10.44 18.63
C ILE A 131 4.05 11.46 18.91
N GLY A 132 4.76 11.87 17.87
CA GLY A 132 5.93 12.75 17.94
C GLY A 132 7.23 12.06 18.37
N LYS A 133 7.19 10.75 18.70
CA LYS A 133 8.38 9.99 19.10
C LYS A 133 8.83 9.04 17.98
N PRO A 134 10.15 8.83 17.79
CA PRO A 134 10.66 7.74 16.96
C PRO A 134 10.16 6.38 17.46
N LEU A 135 9.41 5.66 16.62
CA LEU A 135 8.75 4.40 16.99
C LEU A 135 9.66 3.19 16.82
N ALA A 136 10.37 3.14 15.69
CA ALA A 136 11.18 2.00 15.30
C ALA A 136 12.33 2.41 14.37
N GLU A 137 13.42 1.67 14.47
CA GLU A 137 14.50 1.66 13.49
C GLU A 137 14.38 0.37 12.67
N ILE A 138 14.25 0.49 11.35
CA ILE A 138 14.18 -0.64 10.43
C ILE A 138 15.27 -0.57 9.38
N VAL A 139 15.58 -1.71 8.76
CA VAL A 139 16.48 -1.84 7.63
C VAL A 139 15.68 -2.45 6.50
N VAL A 140 15.71 -1.80 5.34
CA VAL A 140 15.01 -2.23 4.14
C VAL A 140 15.97 -2.34 2.96
N SER A 141 15.74 -3.29 2.06
CA SER A 141 16.47 -3.40 0.80
C SER A 141 16.02 -2.33 -0.22
N PRO A 142 16.73 -2.15 -1.35
CA PRO A 142 16.24 -1.34 -2.48
C PRO A 142 14.92 -1.84 -3.09
N THR A 143 14.56 -3.10 -2.89
CA THR A 143 13.26 -3.66 -3.27
C THR A 143 12.19 -3.42 -2.20
N GLY A 144 12.51 -2.73 -1.10
CA GLY A 144 11.58 -2.44 -0.01
C GLY A 144 11.30 -3.63 0.92
N GLU A 145 12.04 -4.72 0.77
CA GLU A 145 11.97 -5.88 1.66
C GLU A 145 12.49 -5.52 3.04
N PHE A 146 11.78 -5.92 4.09
CA PHE A 146 12.25 -5.75 5.46
C PHE A 146 13.38 -6.74 5.75
N VAL A 147 14.54 -6.22 6.15
CA VAL A 147 15.72 -7.02 6.48
C VAL A 147 15.83 -7.24 8.00
N ALA A 148 15.65 -6.17 8.77
CA ALA A 148 15.76 -6.20 10.22
C ALA A 148 15.08 -4.97 10.83
N GLY A 149 14.77 -5.00 12.12
CA GLY A 149 14.26 -3.83 12.81
C GLY A 149 14.17 -4.03 14.31
N ARG A 150 14.06 -2.92 15.03
CA ARG A 150 13.87 -2.89 16.47
C ARG A 150 12.97 -1.72 16.88
N PRO A 151 12.16 -1.88 17.94
CA PRO A 151 11.46 -0.75 18.53
C PRO A 151 12.47 0.23 19.15
N LEU A 152 12.13 1.52 19.13
CA LEU A 152 12.86 2.58 19.83
C LEU A 152 12.16 3.01 21.12
N LEU A 153 10.90 2.57 21.31
CA LEU A 153 10.11 2.73 22.52
C LEU A 153 10.03 1.41 23.30
N THR A 154 9.70 1.50 24.59
CA THR A 154 9.53 0.33 25.44
C THR A 154 8.29 -0.49 25.04
N ALA A 155 8.26 -1.77 25.45
CA ALA A 155 7.10 -2.63 25.20
C ALA A 155 5.81 -2.09 25.84
N GLU A 156 5.90 -1.41 26.99
CA GLU A 156 4.75 -0.81 27.66
C GLU A 156 4.24 0.43 26.91
N GLU A 157 5.14 1.28 26.38
CA GLU A 157 4.75 2.44 25.57
C GLU A 157 4.08 2.03 24.24
N LEU A 158 4.53 0.93 23.64
CA LEU A 158 3.94 0.42 22.39
C LEU A 158 2.67 -0.41 22.60
N LYS A 159 2.36 -0.76 23.85
CA LYS A 159 1.29 -1.71 24.18
C LYS A 159 -0.07 -1.16 23.79
N GLY A 160 -0.74 -1.85 22.88
CA GLY A 160 -2.08 -1.50 22.46
C GLY A 160 -2.17 -0.21 21.63
N VAL A 161 -1.03 0.33 21.19
CA VAL A 161 -0.99 1.21 20.02
C VAL A 161 -1.14 0.31 18.81
N GLY A 162 -2.35 0.25 18.25
CA GLY A 162 -2.54 -0.37 16.94
C GLY A 162 -1.80 0.47 15.91
N THR A 163 -0.57 0.12 15.56
CA THR A 163 0.25 0.90 14.60
C THR A 163 -0.21 0.71 13.15
N GLY A 164 -1.48 0.32 12.92
CA GLY A 164 -1.92 -0.27 11.65
C GLY A 164 -1.22 -1.60 11.34
N ALA A 165 -0.47 -2.13 12.32
CA ALA A 165 0.37 -3.29 12.21
C ALA A 165 -0.11 -4.37 13.19
N GLY A 166 -0.31 -5.60 12.72
CA GLY A 166 -0.15 -6.72 13.63
C GLY A 166 1.29 -6.78 14.15
N ASP A 167 1.61 -7.75 14.98
CA ASP A 167 3.01 -8.05 15.32
C ASP A 167 3.84 -8.52 14.12
N ASP A 168 3.24 -8.55 12.92
CA ASP A 168 3.88 -9.01 11.70
C ASP A 168 4.66 -7.93 10.95
N THR A 169 5.76 -8.36 10.36
CA THR A 169 6.70 -7.54 9.60
C THR A 169 6.05 -6.73 8.47
N ALA A 170 5.07 -7.30 7.77
CA ALA A 170 4.45 -6.67 6.61
C ALA A 170 3.58 -5.47 6.99
N SER A 171 3.16 -5.44 8.25
CA SER A 171 2.32 -4.41 8.80
C SER A 171 3.14 -3.32 9.53
N ARG A 172 4.40 -3.64 9.90
CA ARG A 172 5.41 -2.70 10.43
C ARG A 172 6.20 -1.97 9.33
N ASN A 173 6.15 -2.44 8.09
CA ASN A 173 6.88 -1.85 6.97
C ASN A 173 6.07 -0.70 6.33
N PHE A 174 6.63 0.51 6.30
CA PHE A 174 6.01 1.66 5.63
C PHE A 174 6.00 1.48 4.11
N LEU A 175 6.91 0.67 3.58
CA LEU A 175 7.11 0.43 2.16
C LEU A 175 6.33 -0.80 1.67
N ILE A 176 6.58 -1.16 0.41
CA ILE A 176 6.09 -2.39 -0.22
C ILE A 176 7.25 -3.17 -0.83
N PRO A 177 7.15 -4.50 -0.94
CA PRO A 177 8.08 -5.28 -1.73
C PRO A 177 7.85 -5.04 -3.22
N LEU A 178 8.93 -4.70 -3.92
CA LEU A 178 9.04 -4.53 -5.37
C LEU A 178 9.74 -5.76 -5.99
N PRO A 179 9.52 -6.04 -7.28
CA PRO A 179 10.09 -7.23 -7.91
C PRO A 179 11.62 -7.12 -8.06
N GLU A 180 12.33 -8.23 -7.89
CA GLU A 180 13.79 -8.32 -8.10
C GLU A 180 14.21 -8.06 -9.55
N ASN A 181 13.37 -8.42 -10.52
CA ASN A 181 13.68 -8.23 -11.93
C ASN A 181 12.84 -7.10 -12.53
N ALA A 182 13.27 -6.59 -13.68
CA ALA A 182 12.44 -5.68 -14.46
C ALA A 182 11.13 -6.38 -14.85
N VAL A 183 10.03 -5.63 -14.81
CA VAL A 183 8.67 -6.11 -15.08
C VAL A 183 8.01 -5.27 -16.16
N LYS A 184 7.13 -5.87 -16.94
CA LYS A 184 6.26 -5.17 -17.89
C LYS A 184 4.81 -5.13 -17.40
N PRO A 185 3.96 -4.24 -17.93
CA PRO A 185 2.53 -4.28 -17.65
C PRO A 185 1.94 -5.68 -17.85
N GLY A 186 1.16 -6.15 -16.88
CA GLY A 186 0.60 -7.50 -16.81
C GLY A 186 1.37 -8.46 -15.90
N ASP A 187 2.67 -8.21 -15.63
CA ASP A 187 3.47 -9.07 -14.77
C ASP A 187 3.01 -8.99 -13.30
N GLU A 188 3.20 -10.10 -12.58
CA GLU A 188 2.81 -10.26 -11.18
C GLU A 188 3.97 -10.71 -10.31
N TRP A 189 3.94 -10.28 -9.04
CA TRP A 189 4.82 -10.80 -8.00
C TRP A 189 4.06 -10.94 -6.69
N ASN A 190 4.61 -11.71 -5.75
CA ASN A 190 3.95 -12.03 -4.51
C ASN A 190 4.86 -11.76 -3.32
N ASP A 191 4.25 -11.34 -2.22
CA ASP A 191 4.84 -11.26 -0.91
C ASP A 191 4.09 -12.20 0.04
N LYS A 192 4.82 -12.99 0.80
CA LYS A 192 4.26 -13.94 1.78
C LYS A 192 4.69 -13.49 3.16
N PHE A 193 3.72 -13.29 4.03
CA PHE A 193 3.98 -12.89 5.40
C PHE A 193 3.06 -13.64 6.37
N GLU A 194 3.42 -13.62 7.64
CA GLU A 194 2.73 -14.36 8.68
C GLU A 194 2.25 -13.42 9.77
N ALA A 195 1.02 -13.61 10.25
CA ALA A 195 0.51 -12.89 11.42
C ALA A 195 0.15 -13.87 12.52
N LYS A 196 0.27 -13.40 13.76
CA LYS A 196 -0.19 -14.14 14.93
C LYS A 196 -1.65 -13.79 15.22
N VAL A 197 -2.39 -14.82 15.62
CA VAL A 197 -3.77 -14.73 16.10
C VAL A 197 -3.89 -15.47 17.43
N THR A 198 -4.76 -14.98 18.29
CA THR A 198 -5.00 -15.58 19.60
C THR A 198 -6.07 -16.65 19.45
N VAL A 199 -5.76 -17.90 19.82
CA VAL A 199 -6.70 -19.03 19.80
C VAL A 199 -7.40 -19.16 21.15
N ASP A 200 -6.65 -18.98 22.23
CA ASP A 200 -7.14 -18.88 23.60
C ASP A 200 -6.26 -17.90 24.41
N ARG A 201 -6.53 -17.72 25.70
CA ARG A 201 -5.83 -16.75 26.58
C ARG A 201 -4.30 -16.89 26.58
N LYS A 202 -3.71 -18.00 26.14
CA LYS A 202 -2.25 -18.22 26.12
C LYS A 202 -1.73 -18.83 24.83
N LEU A 203 -2.60 -19.37 23.96
CA LEU A 203 -2.19 -20.01 22.72
C LEU A 203 -2.28 -19.06 21.53
N GLU A 204 -1.13 -18.77 20.94
CA GLU A 204 -1.05 -18.09 19.65
C GLU A 204 -0.99 -19.12 18.51
N ARG A 205 -1.66 -18.81 17.40
CA ARG A 205 -1.49 -19.52 16.14
C ARG A 205 -0.95 -18.57 15.09
N THR A 206 -0.05 -19.07 14.28
CA THR A 206 0.45 -18.35 13.11
C THR A 206 -0.44 -18.63 11.91
N VAL A 207 -0.86 -17.56 11.23
CA VAL A 207 -1.58 -17.61 9.96
C VAL A 207 -0.75 -16.97 8.86
N LYS A 208 -0.77 -17.56 7.67
CA LYS A 208 0.02 -17.11 6.52
C LYS A 208 -0.86 -16.37 5.52
N TYR A 209 -0.34 -15.28 5.00
CA TYR A 209 -0.94 -14.44 3.98
C TYR A 209 -0.11 -14.45 2.70
N ILE A 210 -0.79 -14.22 1.58
CA ILE A 210 -0.17 -13.82 0.32
C ILE A 210 -0.70 -12.45 -0.05
N ARG A 211 0.20 -11.53 -0.34
CA ARG A 211 -0.09 -10.26 -0.98
C ARG A 211 0.38 -10.35 -2.43
N LYS A 212 -0.56 -10.31 -3.36
CA LYS A 212 -0.29 -10.31 -4.79
C LYS A 212 -0.17 -8.89 -5.28
N PHE A 213 0.77 -8.65 -6.17
CA PHE A 213 0.97 -7.39 -6.87
C PHE A 213 0.93 -7.63 -8.38
N ARG A 214 0.41 -6.65 -9.11
CA ARG A 214 0.39 -6.65 -10.58
C ARG A 214 0.75 -5.27 -11.09
N LEU A 215 1.72 -5.17 -12.00
CA LEU A 215 1.96 -3.92 -12.72
C LEU A 215 0.84 -3.74 -13.76
N VAL A 216 0.04 -2.70 -13.63
CA VAL A 216 -1.11 -2.44 -14.53
C VAL A 216 -0.70 -1.57 -15.71
N SER A 217 -0.02 -0.46 -15.44
CA SER A 217 0.49 0.46 -16.45
C SER A 217 1.66 1.26 -15.91
N VAL A 218 2.44 1.84 -16.82
CA VAL A 218 3.40 2.91 -16.52
C VAL A 218 3.06 4.10 -17.41
N GLU A 219 2.77 5.24 -16.79
CA GLU A 219 2.38 6.46 -17.49
C GLU A 219 3.19 7.62 -16.92
N ALA A 220 3.88 8.37 -17.79
CA ALA A 220 4.74 9.49 -17.38
C ALA A 220 5.70 9.15 -16.22
N GLY A 221 6.32 7.96 -16.26
CA GLY A 221 7.27 7.50 -15.23
C GLY A 221 6.62 7.00 -13.94
N VAL A 222 5.29 6.96 -13.84
CA VAL A 222 4.56 6.47 -12.67
C VAL A 222 3.96 5.10 -12.95
N ALA A 223 4.39 4.10 -12.19
CA ALA A 223 3.84 2.75 -12.20
C ALA A 223 2.55 2.68 -11.37
N LYS A 224 1.47 2.21 -12.00
CA LYS A 224 0.23 1.83 -11.33
C LYS A 224 0.28 0.33 -11.00
N ILE A 225 0.25 0.01 -9.71
CA ILE A 225 0.38 -1.36 -9.21
C ILE A 225 -0.90 -1.72 -8.45
N GLU A 226 -1.58 -2.77 -8.86
CA GLU A 226 -2.68 -3.35 -8.09
C GLU A 226 -2.15 -4.26 -7.00
N THR A 227 -2.80 -4.28 -5.84
CA THR A 227 -2.45 -5.14 -4.71
C THR A 227 -3.67 -5.81 -4.10
N SER A 228 -3.53 -7.07 -3.70
CA SER A 228 -4.57 -7.80 -2.98
C SER A 228 -3.97 -8.75 -1.96
N THR A 229 -4.51 -8.77 -0.75
CA THR A 229 -4.06 -9.64 0.34
C THR A 229 -5.09 -10.74 0.60
N SER A 230 -4.63 -11.99 0.64
CA SER A 230 -5.45 -13.17 0.88
C SER A 230 -4.85 -14.06 1.95
N LEU A 231 -5.70 -14.67 2.76
CA LEU A 231 -5.31 -15.68 3.75
C LEU A 231 -5.01 -17.01 3.04
N ILE A 232 -3.82 -17.55 3.22
CA ILE A 232 -3.41 -18.87 2.69
C ILE A 232 -3.76 -19.97 3.68
N THR A 233 -3.52 -19.73 4.98
CA THR A 233 -3.78 -20.74 6.02
C THR A 233 -5.27 -21.02 6.11
N PRO A 234 -5.72 -22.27 5.97
CA PRO A 234 -7.11 -22.62 6.21
C PRO A 234 -7.48 -22.36 7.68
N VAL A 235 -8.39 -21.42 7.89
CA VAL A 235 -8.98 -21.10 9.19
C VAL A 235 -10.49 -21.23 9.04
N ARG A 236 -11.10 -22.06 9.89
CA ARG A 236 -12.56 -22.28 9.94
C ARG A 236 -13.19 -21.83 11.25
N ASP A 237 -12.37 -21.54 12.25
CA ASP A 237 -12.82 -21.10 13.56
C ASP A 237 -13.27 -19.63 13.48
N PRO A 238 -14.56 -19.33 13.70
CA PRO A 238 -15.08 -17.97 13.70
C PRO A 238 -14.40 -17.02 14.70
N GLN A 239 -13.92 -17.53 15.85
CA GLN A 239 -13.20 -16.74 16.86
C GLN A 239 -11.83 -16.27 16.35
N ILE A 240 -11.23 -17.03 15.44
CA ILE A 240 -10.00 -16.63 14.78
C ILE A 240 -10.33 -15.69 13.61
N LEU A 241 -11.32 -16.03 12.78
CA LEU A 241 -11.65 -15.28 11.58
C LEU A 241 -12.05 -13.82 11.88
N VAL A 242 -12.75 -13.56 12.98
CA VAL A 242 -13.09 -12.19 13.40
C VAL A 242 -11.85 -11.32 13.63
N GLN A 243 -10.74 -11.87 14.12
CA GLN A 243 -9.48 -11.14 14.29
C GLN A 243 -8.82 -10.80 12.94
N LEU A 244 -9.24 -11.47 11.86
CA LEU A 244 -8.68 -11.35 10.51
C LEU A 244 -9.57 -10.56 9.56
N VAL A 245 -10.76 -10.14 9.99
CA VAL A 245 -11.79 -9.53 9.14
C VAL A 245 -11.30 -8.27 8.40
N GLN A 246 -10.35 -7.53 8.99
CA GLN A 246 -9.74 -6.33 8.39
C GLN A 246 -8.38 -6.60 7.69
N ARG A 247 -7.85 -7.84 7.75
CA ARG A 247 -6.48 -8.20 7.30
C ARG A 247 -6.41 -8.75 5.87
N SER A 248 -7.38 -8.42 5.02
CA SER A 248 -7.35 -8.82 3.61
C SER A 248 -7.73 -7.66 2.68
N PRO A 249 -7.02 -6.53 2.76
CA PRO A 249 -7.32 -5.39 1.90
C PRO A 249 -6.92 -5.66 0.45
N LYS A 250 -7.53 -4.89 -0.44
CA LYS A 250 -7.13 -4.71 -1.83
C LYS A 250 -6.98 -3.22 -2.15
N GLY A 251 -6.23 -2.88 -3.18
CA GLY A 251 -6.09 -1.49 -3.57
C GLY A 251 -5.09 -1.24 -4.68
N VAL A 252 -4.68 0.02 -4.81
CA VAL A 252 -3.81 0.50 -5.88
C VAL A 252 -2.69 1.34 -5.29
N ILE A 253 -1.49 1.17 -5.84
CA ILE A 253 -0.29 1.91 -5.47
C ILE A 253 0.20 2.64 -6.72
N LYS A 254 0.55 3.92 -6.55
CA LYS A 254 1.25 4.71 -7.56
C LYS A 254 2.69 4.86 -7.11
N PHE A 255 3.62 4.38 -7.92
CA PHE A 255 5.05 4.40 -7.63
C PHE A 255 5.77 5.23 -8.69
N ASP A 256 6.43 6.30 -8.29
CA ASP A 256 7.28 7.10 -9.16
C ASP A 256 8.63 6.39 -9.32
N ILE A 257 8.94 6.01 -10.57
CA ILE A 257 10.09 5.17 -10.89
C ILE A 257 11.40 5.95 -10.75
N GLU A 258 11.41 7.23 -11.12
CA GLU A 258 12.61 8.07 -11.13
C GLU A 258 13.07 8.40 -9.71
N SER A 259 12.15 8.92 -8.89
CA SER A 259 12.41 9.21 -7.48
C SER A 259 12.44 7.96 -6.60
N GLY A 260 11.93 6.83 -7.11
CA GLY A 260 11.82 5.58 -6.36
C GLY A 260 10.96 5.74 -5.11
N ARG A 261 9.77 6.34 -5.25
CA ARG A 261 8.87 6.65 -4.12
C ARG A 261 7.44 6.18 -4.38
N ILE A 262 6.75 5.81 -3.31
CA ILE A 262 5.29 5.66 -3.35
C ILE A 262 4.71 7.07 -3.38
N VAL A 263 4.05 7.44 -4.48
CA VAL A 263 3.31 8.71 -4.60
C VAL A 263 2.01 8.64 -3.82
N SER A 264 1.31 7.52 -3.95
CA SER A 264 0.08 7.27 -3.20
C SER A 264 -0.24 5.78 -3.12
N ARG A 265 -1.02 5.38 -2.13
CA ARG A 265 -1.69 4.09 -2.11
C ARG A 265 -3.11 4.21 -1.56
N THR A 266 -4.01 3.44 -2.14
CA THR A 266 -5.36 3.23 -1.60
C THR A 266 -5.50 1.80 -1.13
N THR A 267 -6.28 1.58 -0.09
CA THR A 267 -6.65 0.24 0.39
C THR A 267 -8.12 0.22 0.76
N SER A 268 -8.76 -0.94 0.61
CA SER A 268 -10.13 -1.14 1.05
C SER A 268 -10.36 -2.59 1.42
N SER A 269 -11.26 -2.80 2.37
CA SER A 269 -11.78 -4.12 2.69
C SER A 269 -13.28 -4.04 2.99
N ASN A 270 -14.00 -5.11 2.69
CA ASN A 270 -15.38 -5.31 3.11
C ASN A 270 -15.54 -6.80 3.34
N LYS A 271 -15.60 -7.20 4.61
CA LYS A 271 -15.68 -8.59 5.01
C LYS A 271 -16.68 -8.77 6.13
N SER A 272 -17.33 -9.93 6.14
CA SER A 272 -18.22 -10.35 7.19
C SER A 272 -17.84 -11.74 7.69
N GLU A 273 -17.93 -11.94 8.99
CA GLU A 273 -17.72 -13.24 9.64
C GLU A 273 -18.94 -13.58 10.49
N TYR A 274 -19.31 -14.87 10.52
CA TYR A 274 -20.51 -15.37 11.17
C TYR A 274 -20.13 -16.37 12.25
N GLY A 275 -20.98 -16.51 13.28
CA GLY A 275 -20.80 -17.56 14.28
C GLY A 275 -19.72 -17.26 15.32
N TRP A 276 -19.11 -16.08 15.32
CA TRP A 276 -17.99 -15.75 16.21
C TRP A 276 -18.42 -15.83 17.68
N ALA A 277 -19.54 -15.23 18.08
CA ALA A 277 -20.04 -15.26 19.45
C ALA A 277 -21.31 -16.11 19.65
N GLY A 278 -21.47 -17.20 18.88
CA GLY A 278 -22.68 -18.03 18.82
C GLY A 278 -23.32 -18.02 17.42
N SER A 279 -24.21 -18.96 17.13
CA SER A 279 -24.80 -19.16 15.79
C SER A 279 -25.58 -17.96 15.24
N ASP A 280 -26.04 -17.07 16.13
CA ASP A 280 -26.81 -15.87 15.85
C ASP A 280 -25.94 -14.60 15.77
N SER A 281 -24.62 -14.74 15.67
CA SER A 281 -23.68 -13.62 15.63
C SER A 281 -23.12 -13.35 14.24
N VAL A 282 -22.98 -12.07 13.91
CA VAL A 282 -22.31 -11.60 12.70
C VAL A 282 -21.47 -10.37 13.04
N ILE A 283 -20.32 -10.24 12.38
CA ILE A 283 -19.53 -9.02 12.38
C ILE A 283 -19.22 -8.66 10.94
N GLN A 284 -19.40 -7.39 10.58
CA GLN A 284 -18.99 -6.84 9.30
C GLN A 284 -18.00 -5.72 9.54
N ALA A 285 -16.88 -5.74 8.84
CA ALA A 285 -15.91 -4.65 8.84
C ALA A 285 -15.73 -4.12 7.42
N VAL A 286 -15.89 -2.81 7.27
CA VAL A 286 -15.62 -2.07 6.05
C VAL A 286 -14.50 -1.08 6.35
N THR A 287 -13.38 -1.20 5.66
CA THR A 287 -12.26 -0.26 5.80
C THR A 287 -11.93 0.41 4.49
N ARG A 288 -11.45 1.65 4.58
CA ARG A 288 -10.86 2.41 3.49
C ARG A 288 -9.63 3.13 4.01
N GLY A 289 -8.55 3.07 3.25
CA GLY A 289 -7.31 3.78 3.53
C GLY A 289 -6.85 4.51 2.29
N GLU A 290 -6.32 5.69 2.49
CA GLU A 290 -5.57 6.45 1.49
C GLU A 290 -4.32 6.99 2.15
N GLU A 291 -3.21 6.91 1.43
CA GLU A 291 -1.95 7.51 1.84
C GLU A 291 -1.33 8.17 0.63
N ARG A 292 -0.78 9.37 0.80
CA ARG A 292 -0.11 10.12 -0.25
C ARG A 292 1.19 10.72 0.28
N LEU A 293 2.17 10.82 -0.61
CA LEU A 293 3.39 11.55 -0.35
C LEU A 293 3.05 13.02 -0.10
N VAL A 294 3.62 13.59 0.96
CA VAL A 294 3.55 15.02 1.24
C VAL A 294 4.63 15.71 0.44
N THR A 295 4.26 16.71 -0.36
CA THR A 295 5.23 17.47 -1.13
C THR A 295 6.05 18.40 -0.22
N PRO A 296 7.29 18.77 -0.61
CA PRO A 296 8.10 19.70 0.18
C PRO A 296 7.37 21.03 0.50
N THR A 297 6.53 21.50 -0.42
CA THR A 297 5.71 22.71 -0.24
C THR A 297 4.68 22.53 0.87
N GLU A 298 3.97 21.40 0.91
CA GLU A 298 3.01 21.09 1.97
C GLU A 298 3.70 20.84 3.32
N GLN A 299 4.94 20.33 3.30
CA GLN A 299 5.71 20.07 4.51
C GLN A 299 6.09 21.36 5.25
N GLY A 300 6.35 22.46 4.53
CA GLY A 300 6.57 23.79 5.13
C GLY A 300 5.35 24.32 5.89
N ASP A 301 4.15 24.07 5.37
CA ASP A 301 2.89 24.46 6.02
C ASP A 301 2.55 23.60 7.25
N LEU A 302 3.03 22.36 7.30
CA LEU A 302 2.89 21.49 8.46
C LEU A 302 3.82 21.90 9.61
N VAL A 303 5.05 22.36 9.31
CA VAL A 303 6.00 22.87 10.31
C VAL A 303 5.57 24.23 10.86
N GLY A 304 4.91 25.07 10.04
CA GLY A 304 4.46 26.42 10.42
C GLY A 304 3.16 26.48 11.25
N ARG A 305 2.55 25.33 11.59
CA ARG A 305 1.32 25.24 12.40
C ARG A 305 1.54 24.74 13.83
N ASN A 306 2.81 24.57 14.23
CA ASN A 306 3.20 24.30 15.62
C ASN A 306 3.30 25.60 16.43
#